data_AF-A0A512CIL9-F1
#
_entry.id   AF-A0A512CIL9-F1
#
_cell.length_a   1.000
_cell.length_b   1.000
_cell.length_c   1.000
_cell.angle_alpha   90.00
_cell.angle_beta   90.00
_cell.angle_gamma   90.00
#
_symmetry.space_group_name_H-M   'P 1'
#
loop_
_entity.id
_entity.type
_entity.pdbx_description
1 polymer ?
#
loop_
_entity_poly.entity_id
_entity_poly.type
_entity_poly.pdbx_seq_one_letter_code
_entity_poly.pdbx_strand_id
1 'polypeptide(L)'
;MSEELKTTSGQQYLDKDFSVELNFKFWTTKGARFVASHRLKSINKLSSYSLGFLSAYLIILGLLSVFEMGPELLISTKHFALISTSLSILILVFSQLEGSNDYRLRAEKFHDCALEISELYNKLRYFKTSSIEQYKINKLSEDLSIEYSKVLKKYENHKYIDFLMFQTTKNDYFKLNWLNIGIIKLRYYWSTQFLYHILIVLPPILIYWLVK
;
A
#
# COMPACT_ATOMS: atom_id res chain seq x y z
N MET A 1 34.32 -28.18 -20.41
CA MET A 1 32.89 -27.93 -20.65
C MET A 1 32.11 -28.75 -19.63
N SER A 2 31.77 -28.11 -18.52
CA SER A 2 30.78 -28.58 -17.56
C SER A 2 30.29 -27.33 -16.84
N GLU A 3 29.29 -26.68 -17.41
CA GLU A 3 28.55 -25.61 -16.75
C GLU A 3 27.87 -26.22 -15.52
N GLU A 4 28.48 -26.04 -14.36
CA GLU A 4 27.81 -26.26 -13.09
C GLU A 4 26.72 -25.21 -12.92
N LEU A 5 25.47 -25.67 -12.94
CA LEU A 5 24.30 -24.94 -12.50
C LEU A 5 24.49 -24.51 -11.04
N LYS A 6 24.99 -23.28 -10.83
CA LYS A 6 25.10 -22.66 -9.50
C LYS A 6 23.71 -22.35 -8.96
N THR A 7 23.30 -23.13 -7.97
CA THR A 7 22.06 -22.92 -7.21
C THR A 7 22.12 -21.58 -6.46
N THR A 8 21.41 -20.57 -6.93
CA THR A 8 21.26 -19.28 -6.26
C THR A 8 20.09 -19.31 -5.29
N SER A 9 20.31 -19.69 -4.03
CA SER A 9 19.40 -19.29 -2.94
C SER A 9 20.02 -19.60 -1.58
N GLY A 10 20.45 -18.58 -0.83
CA GLY A 10 20.76 -18.72 0.60
C GLY A 10 22.21 -18.43 0.98
N GLN A 11 23.18 -19.23 0.57
CA GLN A 11 24.54 -19.13 1.13
C GLN A 11 25.38 -17.99 0.53
N GLN A 12 25.37 -17.80 -0.79
CA GLN A 12 26.18 -16.77 -1.46
C GLN A 12 25.85 -15.30 -1.09
N TYR A 13 24.72 -15.03 -0.42
CA TYR A 13 24.41 -13.68 0.05
C TYR A 13 24.99 -13.40 1.45
N LEU A 14 25.15 -14.44 2.28
CA LEU A 14 25.77 -14.39 3.60
C LEU A 14 27.31 -14.41 3.51
N ASP A 15 27.85 -14.93 2.40
CA ASP A 15 29.29 -14.93 2.12
C ASP A 15 29.82 -13.56 1.63
N LYS A 16 28.94 -12.54 1.51
CA LYS A 16 29.33 -11.20 1.06
C LYS A 16 29.78 -10.35 2.24
N ASP A 17 30.69 -9.42 1.95
CA ASP A 17 31.11 -8.39 2.89
C ASP A 17 29.90 -7.69 3.54
N PHE A 18 29.95 -7.51 4.87
CA PHE A 18 28.83 -7.00 5.67
C PHE A 18 28.28 -5.66 5.15
N SER A 19 29.16 -4.78 4.64
CA SER A 19 28.74 -3.50 4.05
C SER A 19 27.85 -3.68 2.80
N VAL A 20 28.04 -4.76 2.04
CA VAL A 20 27.24 -5.08 0.85
C VAL A 20 25.85 -5.55 1.25
N GLU A 21 25.78 -6.45 2.23
CA GLU A 21 24.52 -6.93 2.78
C GLU A 21 23.70 -5.78 3.38
N LEU A 22 24.34 -4.93 4.20
CA LEU A 22 23.69 -3.79 4.84
C LEU A 22 23.17 -2.78 3.82
N ASN A 23 23.94 -2.47 2.79
CA ASN A 23 23.52 -1.57 1.71
C ASN A 23 22.29 -2.11 0.97
N PHE A 24 22.21 -3.43 0.76
CA PHE A 24 21.04 -4.08 0.18
C PHE A 24 19.81 -4.00 1.10
N LYS A 25 19.99 -4.25 2.41
CA LYS A 25 18.91 -4.11 3.42
C LYS A 25 18.34 -2.70 3.44
N PHE A 26 19.20 -1.68 3.47
CA PHE A 26 18.77 -0.29 3.42
C PHE A 26 17.98 0.03 2.15
N TRP A 27 18.52 -0.36 0.99
CA TRP A 27 17.90 -0.08 -0.30
C TRP A 27 16.53 -0.73 -0.47
N THR A 28 16.40 -2.00 -0.09
CA THR A 28 15.14 -2.74 -0.20
C THR A 28 14.11 -2.24 0.81
N THR A 29 14.52 -2.02 2.06
CA THR A 29 13.60 -1.61 3.13
C THR A 29 13.08 -0.19 2.91
N LYS A 30 13.95 0.77 2.55
CA LYS A 30 13.50 2.14 2.25
C LYS A 30 12.54 2.16 1.06
N GLY A 31 12.82 1.36 0.03
CA GLY A 31 11.98 1.22 -1.15
C GLY A 31 10.59 0.70 -0.82
N ALA A 32 10.52 -0.40 -0.06
CA ALA A 32 9.25 -0.95 0.39
C ALA A 32 8.47 0.02 1.30
N ARG A 33 9.13 0.78 2.17
CA ARG A 33 8.46 1.78 3.04
C ARG A 33 7.92 2.98 2.26
N PHE A 34 8.61 3.47 1.21
CA PHE A 34 8.04 4.47 0.31
C PHE A 34 6.78 3.95 -0.40
N VAL A 35 6.80 2.69 -0.86
CA VAL A 35 5.61 2.07 -1.46
C VAL A 35 4.47 1.93 -0.46
N ALA A 36 4.76 1.56 0.79
CA ALA A 36 3.78 1.50 1.86
C ALA A 36 3.12 2.86 2.13
N SER A 37 3.93 3.94 2.16
CA SER A 37 3.42 5.31 2.26
C SER A 37 2.46 5.65 1.11
N HIS A 38 2.90 5.42 -0.14
CA HIS A 38 2.05 5.68 -1.31
C HIS A 38 0.74 4.88 -1.29
N ARG A 39 0.81 3.60 -0.90
CA ARG A 39 -0.36 2.75 -0.75
C ARG A 39 -1.37 3.35 0.22
N LEU A 40 -0.92 3.73 1.41
CA LEU A 40 -1.80 4.27 2.44
C LEU A 40 -2.37 5.63 2.05
N LYS A 41 -1.60 6.50 1.36
CA LYS A 41 -2.14 7.75 0.77
C LYS A 41 -3.25 7.46 -0.24
N SER A 42 -3.07 6.45 -1.08
CA SER A 42 -4.06 6.03 -2.07
C SER A 42 -5.33 5.47 -1.41
N ILE A 43 -5.18 4.61 -0.40
CA ILE A 43 -6.28 4.06 0.39
C ILE A 43 -7.05 5.20 1.08
N ASN A 44 -6.35 6.12 1.75
CA ASN A 44 -6.98 7.26 2.43
C ASN A 44 -7.85 8.08 1.47
N LYS A 45 -7.32 8.39 0.28
CA LYS A 45 -8.03 9.14 -0.76
C LYS A 45 -9.27 8.40 -1.26
N LEU A 46 -9.12 7.13 -1.61
CA LEU A 46 -10.22 6.30 -2.13
C LEU A 46 -11.30 6.03 -1.08
N SER A 47 -10.92 5.83 0.18
CA SER A 47 -11.82 5.71 1.31
C SER A 47 -12.65 6.98 1.49
N SER A 48 -11.99 8.14 1.51
CA SER A 48 -12.67 9.45 1.61
C SER A 48 -13.64 9.68 0.44
N TYR A 49 -13.24 9.34 -0.79
CA TYR A 49 -14.11 9.43 -1.95
C TYR A 49 -15.31 8.49 -1.84
N SER A 50 -15.09 7.24 -1.44
CA SER A 50 -16.16 6.25 -1.27
C SER A 50 -17.19 6.74 -0.25
N LEU A 51 -16.75 7.28 0.89
CA LEU A 51 -17.66 7.86 1.88
C LEU A 51 -18.45 9.06 1.34
N GLY A 52 -17.80 9.95 0.60
CA GLY A 52 -18.48 11.09 -0.05
C GLY A 52 -19.53 10.64 -1.06
N PHE A 53 -19.19 9.69 -1.94
CA PHE A 53 -20.11 9.14 -2.94
C PHE A 53 -21.26 8.36 -2.31
N LEU A 54 -20.98 7.48 -1.34
CA LEU A 54 -22.02 6.74 -0.61
C LEU A 54 -23.02 7.68 0.09
N SER A 55 -22.52 8.77 0.68
CA SER A 55 -23.37 9.81 1.28
C SER A 55 -24.25 10.50 0.23
N ALA A 56 -23.67 10.87 -0.92
CA ALA A 56 -24.43 11.46 -2.03
C ALA A 56 -25.49 10.49 -2.57
N TYR A 57 -25.19 9.19 -2.67
CA TYR A 57 -26.14 8.18 -3.13
C TYR A 57 -27.34 8.03 -2.18
N LEU A 58 -27.12 8.05 -0.87
CA LEU A 58 -28.23 8.05 0.10
C LEU A 58 -29.12 9.27 -0.03
N ILE A 59 -28.55 10.45 -0.27
CA ILE A 59 -29.32 11.68 -0.50
C ILE A 59 -30.14 11.56 -1.79
N ILE A 60 -29.54 11.10 -2.89
CA ILE A 60 -30.23 10.89 -4.17
C ILE A 60 -31.39 9.90 -4.00
N LEU A 61 -31.15 8.77 -3.32
CA LEU A 61 -32.19 7.79 -3.00
C LEU A 61 -33.34 8.42 -2.19
N GLY A 62 -33.00 9.23 -1.18
CA GLY A 62 -33.99 9.98 -0.40
C GLY A 62 -34.84 10.90 -1.26
N LEU A 63 -34.22 11.65 -2.19
CA LEU A 63 -34.93 12.54 -3.11
C LEU A 63 -35.84 11.77 -4.09
N LEU A 64 -35.35 10.67 -4.68
CA LEU A 64 -36.15 9.83 -5.57
C LEU A 64 -37.42 9.31 -4.88
N SER A 65 -37.31 8.91 -3.61
CA SER A 65 -38.46 8.48 -2.82
C SER A 65 -39.45 9.61 -2.50
N VAL A 66 -38.97 10.85 -2.32
CA VAL A 66 -39.84 12.01 -2.02
C VAL A 66 -40.59 12.48 -3.26
N PHE A 67 -39.95 12.47 -4.42
CA PHE A 67 -40.57 12.90 -5.68
C PHE A 67 -41.33 11.79 -6.41
N GLU A 68 -41.46 10.60 -5.79
CA GLU A 68 -42.11 9.43 -6.39
C GLU A 68 -41.56 9.11 -7.79
N MET A 69 -40.27 9.40 -8.02
CA MET A 69 -39.60 9.24 -9.30
C MET A 69 -39.13 7.79 -9.46
N GLY A 70 -39.97 6.98 -10.09
CA GLY A 70 -39.68 5.60 -10.52
C GLY A 70 -40.94 4.92 -11.07
N PRO A 71 -40.83 3.90 -11.93
CA PRO A 71 -41.96 3.01 -12.21
C PRO A 71 -42.47 2.46 -10.88
N GLU A 72 -43.78 2.16 -10.74
CA GLU A 72 -44.40 1.56 -9.54
C GLU A 72 -43.35 0.76 -8.76
N LEU A 73 -42.75 1.36 -7.73
CA LEU A 73 -41.51 0.84 -7.17
C LEU A 73 -41.76 -0.62 -6.86
N LEU A 74 -40.94 -1.53 -7.42
CA LEU A 74 -41.02 -2.97 -7.15
C LEU A 74 -41.00 -3.28 -5.64
N ILE A 75 -40.62 -2.30 -4.83
CA ILE A 75 -40.42 -2.30 -3.39
C ILE A 75 -41.38 -1.29 -2.75
N SER A 76 -42.21 -1.71 -1.81
CA SER A 76 -43.11 -0.76 -1.12
C SER A 76 -42.33 0.29 -0.32
N THR A 77 -42.93 1.47 -0.13
CA THR A 77 -42.33 2.61 0.59
C THR A 77 -41.75 2.25 1.96
N LYS A 78 -42.40 1.33 2.69
CA LYS A 78 -41.92 0.80 3.98
C LYS A 78 -40.60 0.03 3.85
N HIS A 79 -40.47 -0.82 2.84
CA HIS A 79 -39.24 -1.57 2.60
C HIS A 79 -38.12 -0.65 2.12
N PHE A 80 -38.43 0.36 1.30
CA PHE A 80 -37.47 1.38 0.89
C PHE A 80 -36.90 2.13 2.10
N ALA A 81 -37.76 2.60 3.01
CA ALA A 81 -37.36 3.29 4.23
C ALA A 81 -36.50 2.42 5.14
N LEU A 82 -36.83 1.13 5.27
CA LEU A 82 -36.03 0.16 6.01
C LEU A 82 -34.63 0.01 5.40
N ILE A 83 -34.55 -0.24 4.09
CA ILE A 83 -33.28 -0.45 3.37
C ILE A 83 -32.40 0.80 3.45
N SER A 84 -32.95 1.99 3.18
CA SER A 84 -32.17 3.24 3.20
C SER A 84 -31.64 3.57 4.60
N THR A 85 -32.45 3.34 5.64
CA THR A 85 -32.02 3.53 7.03
C THR A 85 -30.95 2.52 7.42
N SER A 86 -31.12 1.24 7.07
CA SER A 86 -30.10 0.21 7.33
C SER A 86 -28.77 0.51 6.63
N LEU A 87 -28.81 0.94 5.35
CA LEU A 87 -27.61 1.34 4.62
C LEU A 87 -26.94 2.56 5.25
N SER A 88 -27.72 3.53 5.74
CA SER A 88 -27.19 4.70 6.45
C SER A 88 -26.42 4.32 7.70
N ILE A 89 -26.95 3.38 8.50
CA ILE A 89 -26.26 2.86 9.69
C ILE A 89 -24.97 2.12 9.28
N LEU A 90 -25.01 1.29 8.23
CA LEU A 90 -23.83 0.58 7.75
C LEU A 90 -22.74 1.53 7.23
N ILE A 91 -23.12 2.58 6.50
CA ILE A 91 -22.20 3.62 6.02
C ILE A 91 -21.58 4.38 7.19
N LEU A 92 -22.35 4.67 8.24
CA LEU A 92 -21.83 5.29 9.46
C LEU A 92 -20.79 4.39 10.15
N VAL A 93 -21.09 3.10 10.33
CA VAL A 93 -20.14 2.13 10.91
C VAL A 93 -18.89 2.01 10.05
N PHE A 94 -19.04 1.91 8.73
CA PHE A 94 -17.93 1.86 7.79
C PHE A 94 -17.05 3.12 7.89
N SER A 95 -17.65 4.32 7.97
CA SER A 95 -16.94 5.58 8.17
C SER A 95 -16.09 5.59 9.44
N GLN A 96 -16.64 5.11 10.55
CA GLN A 96 -15.92 5.02 11.83
C GLN A 96 -14.74 4.05 11.75
N LEU A 97 -14.95 2.87 11.14
CA LEU A 97 -13.88 1.88 10.95
C LEU A 97 -12.76 2.42 10.04
N GLU A 98 -13.11 3.04 8.91
CA GLU A 98 -12.12 3.64 8.01
C GLU A 98 -11.36 4.79 8.68
N GLY A 99 -12.05 5.63 9.46
CA GLY A 99 -11.43 6.67 10.26
C GLY A 99 -10.41 6.14 11.28
N SER A 100 -10.74 5.02 11.95
CA SER A 100 -9.87 4.41 12.97
C SER A 100 -8.55 3.86 12.42
N ASN A 101 -8.42 3.68 11.10
CA ASN A 101 -7.20 3.12 10.51
C ASN A 101 -6.05 4.13 10.41
N ASP A 102 -6.32 5.43 10.59
CA ASP A 102 -5.33 6.51 10.56
C ASP A 102 -4.38 6.47 9.35
N TYR A 103 -4.93 6.13 8.16
CA TYR A 103 -4.14 5.89 6.96
C TYR A 103 -3.18 7.04 6.62
N ARG A 104 -3.64 8.29 6.78
CA ARG A 104 -2.81 9.49 6.53
C ARG A 104 -1.61 9.56 7.47
N LEU A 105 -1.81 9.42 8.78
CA LEU A 105 -0.72 9.49 9.76
C LEU A 105 0.28 8.35 9.55
N ARG A 106 -0.22 7.14 9.34
CA ARG A 106 0.63 5.97 9.05
C ARG A 106 1.43 6.14 7.77
N ALA A 107 0.82 6.73 6.73
CA ALA A 107 1.51 7.03 5.49
C ALA A 107 2.70 7.96 5.68
N GLU A 108 2.55 9.03 6.48
CA GLU A 108 3.66 9.94 6.79
C GLU A 108 4.73 9.23 7.63
N LYS A 109 4.35 8.44 8.65
CA LYS A 109 5.30 7.63 9.42
C LYS A 109 6.15 6.69 8.54
N PHE A 110 5.54 6.06 7.53
CA PHE A 110 6.30 5.25 6.57
C PHE A 110 7.21 6.07 5.66
N HIS A 111 6.79 7.28 5.28
CA HIS A 111 7.60 8.21 4.50
C HIS A 111 8.82 8.66 5.29
N ASP A 112 8.62 9.14 6.52
CA ASP A 112 9.68 9.58 7.43
C ASP A 112 10.69 8.45 7.68
N CYS A 113 10.21 7.24 7.93
CA CYS A 113 11.10 6.11 8.09
C CYS A 113 11.93 5.82 6.83
N ALA A 114 11.31 5.90 5.66
CA ALA A 114 12.03 5.70 4.41
C ALA A 114 13.08 6.79 4.15
N LEU A 115 12.84 8.03 4.60
CA LEU A 115 13.83 9.11 4.60
C LEU A 115 14.98 8.83 5.58
N GLU A 116 14.69 8.48 6.84
CA GLU A 116 15.72 8.12 7.83
C GLU A 116 16.63 6.98 7.31
N ILE A 117 16.06 5.92 6.73
CA ILE A 117 16.85 4.83 6.12
C ILE A 117 17.61 5.31 4.88
N SER A 118 17.06 6.25 4.11
CA SER A 118 17.74 6.80 2.92
C SER A 118 18.99 7.60 3.30
N GLU A 119 18.99 8.29 4.44
CA GLU A 119 20.19 8.94 4.96
C GLU A 119 21.28 7.92 5.32
N LEU A 120 20.93 6.84 6.02
CA LEU A 120 21.86 5.75 6.34
C LEU A 120 22.42 5.08 5.07
N TYR A 121 21.54 4.85 4.09
CA TYR A 121 21.92 4.34 2.77
C TYR A 121 22.96 5.24 2.08
N ASN A 122 22.73 6.54 2.07
CA ASN A 122 23.62 7.50 1.43
C ASN A 122 24.97 7.59 2.16
N LYS A 123 24.98 7.60 3.50
CA LYS A 123 26.21 7.54 4.31
C LYS A 123 27.05 6.32 3.95
N LEU A 124 26.44 5.13 3.93
CA LEU A 124 27.13 3.89 3.58
C LEU A 124 27.67 3.93 2.14
N ARG A 125 26.87 4.42 1.19
CA ARG A 125 27.28 4.54 -0.21
C ARG A 125 28.48 5.50 -0.38
N TYR A 126 28.51 6.59 0.37
CA TYR A 126 29.63 7.52 0.40
C TYR A 126 30.90 6.84 0.90
N PHE A 127 30.84 6.13 2.03
CA PHE A 127 32.00 5.41 2.58
C PHE A 127 32.55 4.36 1.61
N LYS A 128 31.67 3.66 0.89
CA LYS A 128 32.07 2.65 -0.12
C LYS A 128 32.68 3.22 -1.39
N THR A 129 32.43 4.50 -1.68
CA THR A 129 32.98 5.18 -2.87
C THR A 129 34.22 5.99 -2.52
N SER A 130 34.42 6.29 -1.23
CA SER A 130 35.61 6.95 -0.72
C SER A 130 36.81 5.99 -0.72
N SER A 131 38.02 6.52 -0.90
CA SER A 131 39.28 5.76 -0.87
C SER A 131 39.69 5.32 0.55
N ILE A 132 38.77 4.68 1.29
CA ILE A 132 38.96 4.23 2.66
C ILE A 132 39.21 2.71 2.65
N GLU A 133 40.07 2.23 3.55
CA GLU A 133 40.33 0.80 3.74
C GLU A 133 39.06 0.02 4.11
N GLN A 134 38.90 -1.19 3.54
CA GLN A 134 37.72 -2.05 3.72
C GLN A 134 37.40 -2.35 5.20
N TYR A 135 38.42 -2.56 6.03
CA TYR A 135 38.23 -2.79 7.47
C TYR A 135 37.51 -1.62 8.17
N LYS A 136 37.85 -0.38 7.81
CA LYS A 136 37.19 0.82 8.36
C LYS A 136 35.74 0.94 7.86
N ILE A 137 35.49 0.57 6.60
CA ILE A 137 34.12 0.51 6.04
C ILE A 137 33.26 -0.49 6.82
N ASN A 138 33.81 -1.65 7.20
CA ASN A 138 33.07 -2.65 7.97
C ASN A 138 32.73 -2.17 9.38
N LYS A 139 33.67 -1.51 10.06
CA LYS A 139 33.40 -0.89 11.37
C LYS A 139 32.32 0.19 11.29
N LEU A 140 32.40 1.09 10.30
CA LEU A 140 31.37 2.11 10.07
C LEU A 140 30.00 1.48 9.72
N SER A 141 30.01 0.35 9.01
CA SER A 141 28.79 -0.39 8.71
C SER A 141 28.14 -0.96 9.96
N GLU A 142 28.93 -1.41 10.95
CA GLU A 142 28.42 -1.88 12.24
C GLU A 142 27.66 -0.76 12.97
N ASP A 143 28.26 0.43 13.06
CA ASP A 143 27.63 1.61 13.66
C ASP A 143 26.31 1.99 12.95
N LEU A 144 26.31 2.01 11.61
CA LEU A 144 25.11 2.27 10.81
C LEU A 144 24.04 1.19 10.98
N SER A 145 24.42 -0.06 11.24
CA SER A 145 23.45 -1.15 11.49
C SER A 145 22.72 -0.98 12.83
N ILE A 146 23.40 -0.41 13.83
CA ILE A 146 22.82 -0.06 15.13
C ILE A 146 21.86 1.11 14.95
N GLU A 147 22.26 2.17 14.22
CA GLU A 147 21.37 3.28 13.87
C GLU A 147 20.11 2.78 13.14
N TYR A 148 20.29 1.92 12.14
CA TYR A 148 19.18 1.33 11.40
C TYR A 148 18.21 0.55 12.30
N SER A 149 18.74 -0.24 13.24
CA SER A 149 17.92 -0.98 14.20
C SER A 149 17.11 -0.04 15.10
N LYS A 150 17.66 1.12 15.46
CA LYS A 150 16.93 2.17 16.20
C LYS A 150 15.81 2.75 15.34
N VAL A 151 16.07 3.03 14.06
CA VAL A 151 15.02 3.49 13.12
C VAL A 151 13.89 2.48 13.04
N LEU A 152 14.19 1.19 12.82
CA LEU A 152 13.16 0.16 12.68
C LEU A 152 12.25 0.02 13.91
N LYS A 153 12.78 0.24 15.13
CA LYS A 153 12.00 0.16 16.37
C LYS A 153 10.98 1.30 16.54
N LYS A 154 11.14 2.43 15.84
CA LYS A 154 10.24 3.59 15.95
C LYS A 154 8.94 3.42 15.15
N TYR A 155 8.92 2.54 14.16
CA TYR A 155 7.88 2.50 13.13
C TYR A 155 7.31 1.09 12.94
N GLU A 156 6.05 1.02 12.51
CA GLU A 156 5.45 -0.25 12.11
C GLU A 156 6.11 -0.84 10.85
N ASN A 157 5.87 -2.14 10.62
CA ASN A 157 6.37 -2.84 9.45
C ASN A 157 5.45 -2.68 8.25
N HIS A 158 6.05 -2.59 7.06
CA HIS A 158 5.30 -2.62 5.80
C HIS A 158 4.72 -4.02 5.55
N LYS A 159 3.73 -4.13 4.67
CA LYS A 159 3.19 -5.43 4.25
C LYS A 159 4.08 -6.01 3.15
N TYR A 160 4.04 -7.32 2.96
CA TYR A 160 4.81 -7.99 1.90
C TYR A 160 4.49 -7.48 0.49
N ILE A 161 3.23 -7.08 0.24
CA ILE A 161 2.82 -6.51 -1.05
C ILE A 161 3.56 -5.20 -1.39
N ASP A 162 4.04 -4.44 -0.38
CA ASP A 162 4.84 -3.24 -0.61
C ASP A 162 6.22 -3.57 -1.16
N PHE A 163 6.81 -4.64 -0.63
CA PHE A 163 8.09 -5.16 -1.13
C PHE A 163 7.94 -5.69 -2.56
N LEU A 164 6.92 -6.51 -2.83
CA LEU A 164 6.64 -7.00 -4.19
C LEU A 164 6.47 -5.84 -5.17
N MET A 165 5.68 -4.83 -4.80
CA MET A 165 5.45 -3.67 -5.65
C MET A 165 6.72 -2.84 -5.84
N PHE A 166 7.57 -2.70 -4.81
CA PHE A 166 8.92 -2.12 -4.95
C PHE A 166 9.77 -2.90 -5.96
N GLN A 167 9.77 -4.23 -5.93
CA GLN A 167 10.52 -5.05 -6.88
C GLN A 167 10.11 -4.78 -8.33
N THR A 168 8.83 -4.49 -8.59
CA THR A 168 8.38 -4.13 -9.95
C THR A 168 9.03 -2.86 -10.50
N THR A 169 9.45 -1.93 -9.62
CA THR A 169 10.18 -0.70 -10.00
C THR A 169 11.67 -0.94 -10.29
N LYS A 170 12.17 -2.14 -9.97
CA LYS A 170 13.56 -2.60 -10.13
C LYS A 170 13.58 -3.98 -10.79
N ASN A 171 12.73 -4.16 -11.80
CA ASN A 171 12.47 -5.45 -12.43
C ASN A 171 13.74 -6.12 -12.97
N ASP A 172 14.69 -5.36 -13.55
CA ASP A 172 15.98 -5.87 -14.03
C ASP A 172 16.79 -6.53 -12.90
N TYR A 173 16.84 -5.87 -11.74
CA TYR A 173 17.58 -6.37 -10.58
C TYR A 173 16.96 -7.64 -10.00
N PHE A 174 15.63 -7.68 -9.90
CA PHE A 174 14.89 -8.82 -9.37
C PHE A 174 14.53 -9.87 -10.43
N LYS A 175 15.00 -9.69 -11.67
CA LYS A 175 14.76 -10.57 -12.82
C LYS A 175 13.26 -10.89 -13.00
N LEU A 176 12.40 -9.89 -12.85
CA LEU A 176 10.96 -10.04 -13.00
C LEU A 176 10.55 -9.91 -14.47
N ASN A 177 9.81 -10.90 -14.98
CA ASN A 177 9.16 -10.80 -16.29
C ASN A 177 7.85 -9.98 -16.21
N TRP A 178 7.31 -9.61 -17.37
CA TRP A 178 6.10 -8.78 -17.46
C TRP A 178 4.86 -9.46 -16.86
N LEU A 179 4.76 -10.79 -16.94
CA LEU A 179 3.67 -11.57 -16.33
C LEU A 179 3.68 -11.45 -14.80
N ASN A 180 4.85 -11.65 -14.18
CA ASN A 180 5.03 -11.50 -12.73
C ASN A 180 4.69 -10.09 -12.28
N ILE A 181 5.11 -9.07 -13.04
CA ILE A 181 4.76 -7.67 -12.77
C ILE A 181 3.24 -7.47 -12.83
N GLY A 182 2.57 -8.01 -13.86
CA GLY A 182 1.12 -7.95 -14.01
C GLY A 182 0.39 -8.58 -12.84
N ILE A 183 0.80 -9.78 -12.42
CA ILE A 183 0.22 -10.50 -11.27
C ILE A 183 0.42 -9.70 -9.97
N ILE A 184 1.60 -9.13 -9.73
CA ILE A 184 1.89 -8.31 -8.55
C ILE A 184 1.00 -7.07 -8.54
N LYS A 185 0.90 -6.35 -9.67
CA LYS A 185 0.06 -5.15 -9.78
C LYS A 185 -1.42 -5.47 -9.60
N LEU A 186 -1.90 -6.58 -10.16
CA LEU A 186 -3.26 -7.05 -9.99
C LEU A 186 -3.54 -7.36 -8.50
N ARG A 187 -2.67 -8.14 -7.85
CA ARG A 187 -2.78 -8.41 -6.40
C ARG A 187 -2.75 -7.14 -5.56
N TYR A 188 -1.90 -6.18 -5.91
CA TYR A 188 -1.84 -4.89 -5.25
C TYR A 188 -3.18 -4.15 -5.39
N TYR A 189 -3.74 -4.07 -6.59
CA TYR A 189 -5.04 -3.43 -6.84
C TYR A 189 -6.17 -4.09 -6.04
N TRP A 190 -6.28 -5.42 -6.09
CA TRP A 190 -7.32 -6.17 -5.37
C TRP A 190 -7.25 -5.98 -3.85
N SER A 191 -6.04 -5.97 -3.29
CA SER A 191 -5.85 -5.84 -1.83
C SER A 191 -5.95 -4.41 -1.30
N THR A 192 -6.03 -3.39 -2.16
CA THR A 192 -5.91 -1.98 -1.74
C THR A 192 -6.94 -1.03 -2.33
N GLN A 193 -7.44 -1.28 -3.54
CA GLN A 193 -8.23 -0.32 -4.30
C GLN A 193 -9.59 -0.87 -4.76
N PHE A 194 -9.68 -2.16 -5.04
CA PHE A 194 -10.85 -2.77 -5.66
C PHE A 194 -12.16 -2.51 -4.90
N LEU A 195 -12.15 -2.71 -3.57
CA LEU A 195 -13.33 -2.49 -2.73
C LEU A 195 -13.89 -1.06 -2.90
N TYR A 196 -13.02 -0.05 -2.84
CA TYR A 196 -13.44 1.35 -2.97
C TYR A 196 -13.99 1.68 -4.36
N HIS A 197 -13.41 1.10 -5.42
CA HIS A 197 -13.96 1.26 -6.77
C HIS A 197 -15.35 0.64 -6.89
N ILE A 198 -15.59 -0.53 -6.27
CA ILE A 198 -16.94 -1.11 -6.19
C ILE A 198 -17.90 -0.16 -5.47
N LEU A 199 -17.51 0.36 -4.30
CA LEU A 199 -18.36 1.25 -3.51
C LEU A 199 -18.75 2.55 -4.25
N ILE A 200 -17.91 3.00 -5.19
CA ILE A 200 -18.18 4.17 -6.03
C ILE A 200 -19.02 3.79 -7.26
N VAL A 201 -18.68 2.70 -7.96
CA VAL A 201 -19.28 2.40 -9.28
C VAL A 201 -20.57 1.59 -9.19
N LEU A 202 -20.70 0.68 -8.22
CA LEU A 202 -21.84 -0.21 -8.12
C LEU A 202 -23.16 0.51 -7.77
N PRO A 203 -23.22 1.44 -6.78
CA PRO A 203 -24.47 2.09 -6.43
C PRO A 203 -25.16 2.86 -7.58
N PRO A 204 -24.49 3.69 -8.40
CA PRO A 204 -25.17 4.38 -9.50
C PRO A 204 -25.73 3.43 -10.55
N ILE A 205 -25.08 2.27 -10.77
CA ILE A 205 -25.61 1.21 -11.65
C ILE A 205 -26.91 0.67 -11.05
N LEU A 206 -26.92 0.33 -9.76
CA LEU A 206 -28.12 -0.18 -9.08
C LEU A 206 -29.26 0.85 -9.07
N ILE A 207 -28.95 2.13 -8.83
CA ILE A 207 -29.94 3.22 -8.87
C ILE A 207 -30.52 3.36 -10.27
N TYR A 208 -29.69 3.31 -11.32
CA TYR A 208 -30.15 3.37 -12.71
C TYR A 208 -31.12 2.22 -13.04
N TRP A 209 -30.83 1.00 -12.59
CA TRP A 209 -31.72 -0.16 -12.75
C TRP A 209 -33.00 -0.07 -11.90
N LEU A 210 -32.98 0.66 -10.78
CA LEU A 210 -34.15 0.86 -9.92
C LEU A 210 -35.13 1.89 -10.49
N VAL A 211 -34.62 2.89 -11.22
CA VAL A 211 -35.41 3.99 -11.81
C VAL A 211 -35.94 3.63 -13.21
N LYS A 212 -35.33 2.64 -13.87
CA LYS A 212 -35.75 2.15 -15.19
C LYS A 212 -36.79 1.05 -15.07
#